data_AF-A0A8C5NS31-F1
#
_entry.id   AF-A0A8C5NS31-F1
#
_cell.length_a   1.000
_cell.length_b   1.000
_cell.length_c   1.000
_cell.angle_alpha   90.00
_cell.angle_beta   90.00
_cell.angle_gamma   90.00
#
_symmetry.space_group_name_H-M   'P 1'
#
loop_
_entity.id
_entity.type
_entity.pdbx_description
1 polymer ?
#
loop_
_entity_poly.entity_id
_entity_poly.type
_entity_poly.pdbx_seq_one_letter_code
_entity_poly.pdbx_strand_id
1 'polypeptide(L)'
;MAAGSVWKGLVGLGLFALAHAAFSAAQHRSYMRLTEKEDETLPIDIVLQTLLAFAVTCYGIAHIAGEFKDMDATSELKNKTFDTLRNHPSFYVFNHRGRVLFQSPDTVNSSSNQDALSSSSALKFRKLEPLRR
;
A
#
# COMPACT_ATOMS: atom_id res chain seq x y z
N MET A 1 -7.46 9.61 -8.81
CA MET A 1 -8.24 8.61 -8.04
C MET A 1 -9.39 7.96 -8.81
N ALA A 2 -9.97 8.59 -9.84
CA ALA A 2 -11.10 8.00 -10.59
C ALA A 2 -10.74 6.83 -11.55
N ALA A 3 -9.55 6.86 -12.16
CA ALA A 3 -9.16 5.90 -13.21
C ALA A 3 -9.17 4.42 -12.73
N GLY A 4 -8.62 4.14 -11.55
CA GLY A 4 -8.63 2.77 -11.00
C GLY A 4 -10.02 2.25 -10.64
N SER A 5 -10.99 3.13 -10.38
CA SER A 5 -12.37 2.75 -10.07
C SER A 5 -13.13 2.30 -11.31
N VAL A 6 -12.89 2.95 -12.46
CA VAL A 6 -13.54 2.62 -13.74
C VAL A 6 -13.17 1.21 -14.20
N TRP A 7 -11.89 0.84 -14.13
CA TRP A 7 -11.43 -0.49 -14.52
C TRP A 7 -12.03 -1.59 -13.64
N LYS A 8 -12.14 -1.35 -12.33
CA LYS A 8 -12.84 -2.26 -11.40
C LYS A 8 -14.32 -2.43 -11.77
N GLY A 9 -15.00 -1.34 -12.13
CA GLY A 9 -16.37 -1.39 -12.64
C GLY A 9 -16.49 -2.20 -13.93
N LEU A 10 -15.55 -2.00 -14.87
CA LEU A 10 -15.51 -2.73 -16.14
C LEU A 10 -15.32 -4.24 -15.93
N VAL A 11 -14.41 -4.64 -15.03
CA VAL A 11 -14.22 -6.06 -14.66
C VAL A 11 -15.48 -6.62 -14.01
N GLY A 12 -16.12 -5.87 -13.11
CA GLY A 12 -17.38 -6.29 -12.51
C GLY A 12 -18.49 -6.53 -13.53
N LEU A 13 -18.63 -5.63 -14.51
CA LEU A 13 -19.60 -5.77 -15.61
C LEU A 13 -19.27 -6.97 -16.51
N GLY A 14 -17.99 -7.18 -16.82
CA GLY A 14 -17.52 -8.33 -17.60
C GLY A 14 -17.82 -9.67 -16.91
N LEU A 15 -17.57 -9.78 -15.61
CA LEU A 15 -17.91 -10.98 -14.82
C LEU A 15 -19.41 -11.22 -14.75
N PHE A 16 -20.22 -10.17 -14.61
CA PHE A 16 -21.68 -10.28 -14.62
C PHE A 16 -22.18 -10.78 -15.99
N ALA A 17 -21.68 -10.22 -17.09
CA ALA A 17 -22.02 -10.67 -18.44
C ALA A 17 -21.59 -12.12 -18.71
N LEU A 18 -20.44 -12.54 -18.15
CA LEU A 18 -19.94 -13.91 -18.26
C LEU A 18 -20.82 -14.89 -17.46
N ALA A 19 -21.25 -14.51 -16.26
CA ALA A 19 -22.20 -15.30 -15.47
C ALA A 19 -23.56 -15.43 -16.16
N HIS A 20 -24.05 -14.34 -16.77
CA HIS A 20 -25.27 -14.37 -17.58
C HIS A 20 -25.15 -15.35 -18.75
N ALA A 21 -24.05 -15.29 -19.50
CA ALA A 21 -23.84 -16.18 -20.63
C ALA A 21 -23.68 -17.65 -20.21
N ALA A 22 -23.04 -17.91 -19.06
CA ALA A 22 -22.96 -19.24 -18.47
C ALA A 22 -24.34 -19.78 -18.07
N PHE A 23 -25.21 -18.93 -17.50
CA PHE A 23 -26.59 -19.29 -17.20
C PHE A 23 -27.39 -19.61 -18.47
N SER A 24 -27.27 -18.80 -19.52
CA SER A 24 -27.89 -19.07 -20.83
C SER A 24 -27.40 -20.38 -21.44
N ALA A 25 -26.09 -20.67 -21.37
CA ALA A 25 -25.53 -21.93 -21.84
C ALA A 25 -26.04 -23.15 -21.04
N ALA A 26 -26.16 -23.00 -19.71
CA ALA A 26 -26.71 -24.04 -18.85
C ALA A 26 -28.18 -24.32 -19.15
N GLN A 27 -28.99 -23.28 -19.35
CA GLN A 27 -30.39 -23.40 -19.77
C GLN A 27 -30.51 -24.07 -21.15
N HIS A 28 -29.71 -23.65 -22.12
CA HIS A 28 -29.67 -24.28 -23.45
C HIS A 28 -29.36 -25.77 -23.36
N ARG A 29 -28.34 -26.15 -22.58
CA ARG A 29 -27.97 -27.55 -22.36
C ARG A 29 -29.09 -28.34 -21.65
N SER A 30 -29.79 -27.73 -20.71
CA SER A 30 -30.95 -28.33 -20.06
C SER A 30 -32.11 -28.56 -21.03
N TYR A 31 -32.37 -27.59 -21.92
CA TYR A 31 -33.40 -27.66 -22.95
C TYR A 31 -33.13 -28.75 -23.99
N MET A 32 -31.89 -28.85 -24.48
CA MET A 32 -31.50 -29.90 -25.44
C MET A 32 -31.68 -31.31 -24.85
N ARG A 33 -31.29 -31.51 -23.59
CA ARG A 33 -31.48 -32.79 -22.88
C ARG A 33 -32.95 -33.18 -22.76
N LEU A 34 -33.84 -32.21 -22.57
CA LEU A 34 -35.27 -32.47 -22.42
C LEU A 34 -35.97 -32.76 -23.76
N THR A 35 -35.43 -32.25 -24.86
CA THR A 35 -36.03 -32.34 -26.20
C THR A 35 -35.43 -33.43 -27.07
N GLU A 36 -34.50 -34.23 -26.52
CA GLU A 36 -33.74 -35.28 -27.21
C GLU A 36 -33.01 -34.79 -28.48
N LYS A 37 -32.81 -33.47 -28.62
CA LYS A 37 -32.04 -32.84 -29.71
C LYS A 37 -30.59 -32.65 -29.28
N GLU A 38 -29.85 -33.74 -29.10
CA GLU A 38 -28.48 -33.67 -28.57
C GLU A 38 -27.45 -33.12 -29.57
N ASP A 39 -27.80 -33.01 -30.86
CA ASP A 39 -26.87 -32.66 -31.94
C ASP A 39 -26.80 -31.16 -32.29
N GLU A 40 -27.61 -30.30 -31.65
CA GLU A 40 -27.57 -28.86 -31.94
C GLU A 40 -26.37 -28.16 -31.28
N THR A 41 -25.62 -27.41 -32.07
CA THR A 41 -24.49 -26.60 -31.57
C THR A 41 -24.97 -25.42 -30.74
N LEU A 42 -24.12 -24.90 -29.85
CA LEU A 42 -24.44 -23.74 -29.02
C LEU A 42 -24.76 -22.51 -29.90
N PRO A 43 -25.82 -21.74 -29.59
CA PRO A 43 -26.16 -20.54 -30.34
C PRO A 43 -24.99 -19.57 -30.41
N ILE A 44 -24.73 -19.04 -31.61
CA ILE A 44 -23.58 -18.17 -31.85
C ILE A 44 -23.59 -16.90 -31.00
N ASP A 45 -24.78 -16.44 -30.61
CA ASP A 45 -24.98 -15.31 -29.71
C ASP A 45 -24.36 -15.56 -28.32
N ILE A 46 -24.56 -16.75 -27.73
CA ILE A 46 -23.97 -17.12 -26.43
C ILE A 46 -22.45 -17.20 -26.53
N VAL A 47 -21.95 -17.74 -27.65
CA VAL A 47 -20.49 -17.82 -27.93
C VAL A 47 -19.91 -16.43 -28.06
N LEU A 48 -20.55 -15.53 -28.80
CA LEU A 48 -20.08 -14.17 -28.98
C LEU A 48 -20.12 -13.37 -27.67
N GLN A 49 -21.21 -13.50 -26.90
CA GLN A 49 -21.35 -12.86 -25.59
C GLN A 49 -20.27 -13.35 -24.61
N THR A 50 -20.01 -14.66 -24.54
CA THR A 50 -18.95 -15.20 -23.66
C THR A 50 -17.57 -14.72 -24.08
N LEU A 51 -17.23 -14.74 -25.37
CA LEU A 51 -15.94 -14.27 -25.87
C LEU A 51 -15.71 -12.77 -25.63
N LEU A 52 -16.73 -11.95 -25.89
CA LEU A 52 -16.66 -10.51 -25.64
C LEU A 52 -16.54 -10.20 -24.14
N ALA A 53 -17.36 -10.84 -23.30
CA ALA A 53 -17.28 -10.69 -21.85
C ALA A 53 -15.92 -11.11 -21.29
N PHE A 54 -15.36 -12.21 -21.81
CA PHE A 54 -14.02 -12.67 -21.45
C PHE A 54 -12.94 -11.67 -21.85
N ALA A 55 -12.93 -11.21 -23.10
CA ALA A 55 -11.95 -10.23 -23.58
C ALA A 55 -11.99 -8.92 -22.79
N VAL A 56 -13.18 -8.39 -22.51
CA VAL A 56 -13.37 -7.18 -21.68
C VAL A 56 -12.85 -7.39 -20.26
N THR A 57 -13.12 -8.55 -19.67
CA THR A 57 -12.64 -8.89 -18.33
C THR A 57 -11.12 -8.96 -18.28
N CYS A 58 -10.48 -9.66 -19.23
CA CYS A 58 -9.03 -9.72 -19.34
C CYS A 58 -8.41 -8.33 -19.53
N TYR A 59 -8.99 -7.51 -20.39
CA TYR A 59 -8.53 -6.15 -20.65
C TYR A 59 -8.60 -5.27 -19.40
N GLY A 60 -9.71 -5.36 -18.65
CA GLY A 60 -9.87 -4.63 -17.39
C GLY A 60 -8.87 -5.09 -16.32
N ILE A 61 -8.66 -6.41 -16.16
CA ILE A 61 -7.71 -6.95 -15.17
C ILE A 61 -6.27 -6.50 -15.49
N ALA A 62 -5.87 -6.52 -16.76
CA ALA A 62 -4.55 -6.07 -17.17
C ALA A 62 -4.26 -4.62 -16.75
N HIS A 63 -5.27 -3.74 -16.80
CA HIS A 63 -5.15 -2.34 -16.37
C HIS A 63 -5.25 -2.15 -14.85
N ILE A 64 -5.79 -3.13 -14.11
CA ILE A 64 -5.82 -3.12 -12.64
C ILE A 64 -4.50 -3.63 -12.06
N ALA A 65 -3.77 -4.49 -12.79
CA ALA A 65 -2.55 -5.15 -12.32
C ALA A 65 -1.43 -4.17 -11.90
N GLY A 66 -1.53 -2.90 -12.30
CA GLY A 66 -0.64 -1.82 -11.90
C GLY A 66 0.32 -1.42 -13.01
N GLU A 67 0.88 -0.23 -12.86
CA GLU A 67 1.85 0.30 -13.81
C GLU A 67 3.23 -0.36 -13.59
N PHE A 68 3.94 -0.59 -14.69
CA PHE A 68 5.33 -1.02 -14.62
C PHE A 68 6.20 0.10 -14.02
N LYS A 69 7.14 -0.29 -13.18
CA LYS A 69 8.15 0.62 -12.61
C LYS A 69 9.48 0.42 -13.32
N ASP A 70 10.20 1.52 -13.54
CA ASP A 70 11.55 1.47 -14.12
C ASP A 70 12.48 0.58 -13.28
N MET A 71 13.28 -0.23 -13.97
CA MET A 71 14.27 -1.10 -13.33
C MET A 71 15.53 -0.34 -12.89
N ASP A 72 15.80 0.82 -13.49
CA ASP A 72 17.00 1.62 -13.17
C ASP A 72 16.85 2.29 -11.80
N ALA A 73 17.65 1.86 -10.83
CA ALA A 73 17.67 2.45 -9.50
C ALA A 73 18.06 3.94 -9.50
N THR A 74 18.76 4.41 -10.55
CA THR A 74 19.17 5.81 -10.70
C THR A 74 17.96 6.72 -10.96
N SER A 75 16.88 6.23 -11.60
CA SER A 75 15.69 7.03 -11.90
C SER A 75 14.93 7.42 -10.63
N GLU A 76 14.86 6.52 -9.64
CA GLU A 76 14.31 6.82 -8.31
C GLU A 76 15.22 7.74 -7.48
N LEU A 77 16.54 7.61 -7.65
CA LEU A 77 17.52 8.38 -6.89
C LEU A 77 17.68 9.82 -7.41
N LYS A 78 17.42 10.06 -8.70
CA LYS A 78 17.42 11.41 -9.30
C LYS A 78 16.46 12.39 -8.62
N ASN A 79 15.35 11.90 -8.07
CA ASN A 79 14.37 12.72 -7.34
C ASN A 79 14.69 12.89 -5.85
N LYS A 80 15.77 12.29 -5.33
CA LYS A 80 16.18 12.42 -3.93
C LYS A 80 17.30 13.45 -3.79
N THR A 81 17.06 14.46 -2.96
CA THR A 81 18.06 15.48 -2.62
C THR A 81 19.02 14.98 -1.55
N PHE A 82 20.25 15.50 -1.56
CA PHE A 82 21.27 15.20 -0.56
C PHE A 82 20.80 15.43 0.90
N ASP A 83 19.91 16.40 1.14
CA ASP A 83 19.34 16.63 2.48
C ASP A 83 18.49 15.46 2.99
N THR A 84 17.77 14.75 2.11
CA THR A 84 17.00 13.55 2.50
C THR A 84 17.93 12.37 2.80
N LEU A 85 19.06 12.26 2.10
CA LEU A 85 20.04 11.20 2.30
C LEU A 85 20.93 11.40 3.53
N ARG A 86 21.30 12.66 3.82
CA ARG A 86 22.14 13.02 4.97
C ARG A 86 21.43 12.83 6.31
N ASN A 87 20.10 12.86 6.28
CA ASN A 87 19.28 12.65 7.45
C ASN A 87 19.32 11.17 7.89
N HIS A 88 20.11 10.85 8.92
CA HIS A 88 20.22 9.50 9.45
C HIS A 88 19.42 9.37 10.77
N PRO A 89 18.21 8.77 10.75
CA PRO A 89 17.32 8.77 11.92
C PRO A 89 17.93 8.13 13.17
N SER A 90 18.79 7.13 12.99
CA SER A 90 19.46 6.45 14.11
C SER A 90 20.50 7.32 14.84
N PHE A 91 20.92 8.45 14.26
CA PHE A 91 21.92 9.35 14.84
C PHE A 91 21.36 10.75 15.14
N TYR A 92 20.06 10.87 15.35
CA TYR A 92 19.47 12.14 15.75
C TYR A 92 20.00 12.60 17.11
N VAL A 93 20.54 13.82 17.12
CA VAL A 93 20.92 14.55 18.33
C VAL A 93 19.95 15.71 18.49
N PHE A 94 19.14 15.69 19.55
CA PHE A 94 18.11 16.70 19.78
C PHE A 94 18.64 18.01 20.38
N ASN A 95 19.93 18.08 20.70
CA ASN A 95 20.58 19.31 21.14
C ASN A 95 20.95 20.23 19.95
N HIS A 96 19.96 20.90 19.38
CA HIS A 96 20.11 21.81 18.25
C HIS A 96 19.35 23.12 18.49
N ARG A 97 19.63 24.16 17.68
CA ARG A 97 19.06 25.51 17.86
C ARG A 97 17.53 25.54 17.77
N GLY A 98 16.93 24.60 17.04
CA GLY A 98 15.47 24.43 16.95
C GLY A 98 14.81 24.18 18.31
N ARG A 99 15.52 23.59 19.27
CA ARG A 99 15.02 23.36 20.63
C ARG A 99 14.62 24.64 21.36
N VAL A 100 15.33 25.76 21.13
CA VAL A 100 15.06 27.06 21.78
C VAL A 100 14.14 27.92 20.92
N LEU A 101 14.30 27.82 19.59
CA LEU A 101 13.52 28.62 18.64
C LEU A 101 12.06 28.15 18.50
N PHE A 102 11.79 26.87 18.71
CA PHE A 102 10.46 26.26 18.56
C PHE A 102 9.95 25.64 19.86
N GLN A 103 10.43 26.11 21.02
CA GLN A 103 9.97 25.60 22.31
C GLN A 103 8.52 26.03 22.59
N SER A 104 7.65 25.08 22.92
CA SER A 104 6.31 25.41 23.41
C SER A 104 6.42 26.05 24.81
N PRO A 105 5.64 27.11 25.11
CA PRO A 105 5.66 27.79 26.42
C PRO A 105 5.42 26.84 27.60
N ASP A 106 4.73 25.72 27.39
CA ASP A 106 4.44 24.73 28.45
C ASP A 106 5.69 23.94 28.92
N THR A 107 6.76 23.92 28.11
CA THR A 107 7.96 23.11 28.40
C THR A 107 8.96 23.84 29.31
N VAL A 108 8.90 25.17 29.38
CA VAL A 108 9.83 26.01 30.14
C VAL A 108 9.75 25.74 31.65
N ASN A 109 8.58 25.37 32.16
CA ASN A 109 8.37 25.09 33.59
C ASN A 109 8.87 23.70 34.03
N SER A 110 9.19 22.79 33.11
CA SER A 110 9.58 21.40 33.43
C SER A 110 11.07 21.11 33.26
N SER A 111 11.81 21.91 32.46
CA SER A 111 13.26 21.73 32.26
C SER A 111 14.10 22.27 33.42
N SER A 112 13.65 23.32 34.12
CA SER A 112 14.33 23.86 35.30
C SER A 112 14.42 22.86 36.46
N ASN A 113 13.47 21.91 36.54
CA ASN A 113 13.43 20.90 37.59
C ASN A 113 14.23 19.62 37.25
N GLN A 114 14.46 19.29 35.97
CA GLN A 114 15.17 18.06 35.57
C GLN A 114 16.69 18.21 35.55
N ASP A 115 17.22 19.38 35.19
CA ASP A 115 18.68 19.63 35.21
C ASP A 115 19.27 19.56 36.64
N ALA A 116 18.46 19.86 37.66
CA ALA A 116 18.82 19.71 39.07
C ALA A 116 18.89 18.23 39.54
N LEU A 117 18.13 17.33 38.92
CA LEU A 117 18.06 15.90 39.26
C LEU A 117 19.13 15.05 38.55
N SER A 118 19.56 15.43 37.34
CA SER A 118 20.68 14.77 36.65
C SER A 118 22.04 15.15 37.27
N SER A 119 22.22 16.41 37.69
CA SER A 119 23.46 16.84 38.33
C SER A 119 23.68 16.23 39.73
N SER A 120 22.62 15.79 40.41
CA SER A 120 22.69 15.20 41.75
C SER A 120 22.89 13.67 41.75
N SER A 121 22.60 12.98 40.66
CA SER A 121 22.84 11.54 40.51
C SER A 121 24.27 11.21 40.05
N ALA A 122 24.92 12.10 39.27
CA ALA A 122 26.30 11.91 38.82
C ALA A 122 27.37 12.05 39.93
N LEU A 123 27.07 12.80 41.00
CA LEU A 123 28.02 13.08 42.08
C LEU A 123 28.07 12.00 43.19
N LYS A 124 27.23 10.95 43.13
CA LYS A 124 27.08 9.99 44.23
C LYS A 124 27.94 8.70 44.16
N PHE A 125 28.85 8.57 43.19
CA PHE A 125 29.65 7.33 43.02
C PHE A 125 31.16 7.46 43.27
N ARG A 126 31.64 8.49 43.97
CA ARG A 126 33.08 8.63 44.26
C ARG A 126 33.39 8.97 45.72
N LYS A 127 32.98 8.09 46.65
CA LYS A 127 33.58 8.03 47.98
C LYS A 127 34.35 6.72 48.11
N LEU A 128 35.57 6.72 47.59
CA LEU A 128 36.56 5.68 47.85
C LEU A 128 37.18 5.94 49.23
N GLU A 129 37.22 4.90 50.04
CA GLU A 129 37.76 4.86 51.40
C GLU A 129 39.30 5.01 51.38
N PRO A 130 39.91 5.80 52.29
CA PRO A 130 41.35 6.03 52.26
C PRO A 130 42.11 4.90 52.95
N LEU A 131 43.13 4.40 52.25
CA LEU A 131 44.17 3.47 52.71
C LEU A 131 44.77 3.93 54.05
N ARG A 132 44.67 3.08 55.09
CA ARG A 132 45.48 3.17 56.31
C ARG A 132 46.60 2.13 56.23
N ARG A 133 47.83 2.63 56.43
CA ARG A 133 49.12 1.94 56.52
C ARG A 133 49.09 0.64 57.29
#